data_AF-A0A2N3CQN6-F1
#
_entry.id   AF-A0A2N3CQN6-F1
#
_cell.length_a   1.000
_cell.length_b   1.000
_cell.length_c   1.000
_cell.angle_alpha   90.00
_cell.angle_beta   90.00
_cell.angle_gamma   90.00
#
_symmetry.space_group_name_H-M   'P 1'
#
loop_
_entity.id
_entity.type
_entity.pdbx_description
1 polymer ?
#
loop_
_entity_poly.entity_id
_entity_poly.type
_entity_poly.pdbx_seq_one_letter_code
_entity_poly.pdbx_strand_id
1 'polypeptide(L)'
;MIEFVSYTCGHCAHFTAQGEPALELALLMPGKMALEVRPVIRNAIDLTVSLLAACGDPAGFKDRHRAFMLSQDEWLGKARNAPQSQQAIWARGDKAARMNAASALGLGKMLTTRGQSAGEVNACLMDDAAAQKLVENGRADYAEFAVSGTPSFALDGTLLDQVHSWDALYPVLSARFAAPAETTPGAPG
;
A
#
# COMPACT_ATOMS: atom_id res chain seq x y z
N MET A 1 7.54 -1.66 -11.38
CA MET A 1 8.08 -1.46 -10.02
C MET A 1 7.09 -2.02 -9.04
N ILE A 2 7.58 -2.68 -8.00
CA ILE A 2 6.79 -3.15 -6.88
C ILE A 2 7.01 -2.18 -5.72
N GLU A 3 5.93 -1.77 -5.07
CA GLU A 3 5.97 -1.03 -3.81
C GLU A 3 5.45 -1.93 -2.68
N PHE A 4 6.30 -2.17 -1.69
CA PHE A 4 5.96 -2.91 -0.48
C PHE A 4 5.50 -1.95 0.60
N VAL A 5 4.22 -2.02 0.99
CA VAL A 5 3.57 -1.03 1.88
C VAL A 5 2.99 -1.67 3.13
N SER A 6 2.79 -0.87 4.18
CA SER A 6 1.87 -1.24 5.28
C SER A 6 0.95 -0.06 5.54
N TYR A 7 -0.34 -0.33 5.67
CA TYR A 7 -1.35 0.71 5.94
C TYR A 7 -1.21 1.28 7.34
N THR A 8 -0.45 0.65 8.24
CA THR A 8 -0.15 1.19 9.57
C THR A 8 1.22 1.87 9.67
N CYS A 9 1.94 2.02 8.55
CA CYS A 9 3.22 2.69 8.49
C CYS A 9 3.08 4.17 8.08
N GLY A 10 3.55 5.08 8.94
CA GLY A 10 3.54 6.53 8.68
C GLY A 10 4.34 6.93 7.44
N HIS A 11 5.48 6.28 7.19
CA HIS A 11 6.28 6.56 6.00
C HIS A 11 5.58 6.12 4.70
N CYS A 12 4.76 5.06 4.73
CA CYS A 12 3.95 4.67 3.58
C CYS A 12 2.89 5.73 3.27
N ALA A 13 2.16 6.22 4.28
CA ALA A 13 1.20 7.30 4.08
C ALA A 13 1.86 8.58 3.55
N HIS A 14 3.05 8.91 4.05
CA HIS A 14 3.84 10.03 3.56
C HIS A 14 4.25 9.86 2.10
N PHE A 15 4.70 8.66 1.72
CA PHE A 15 5.02 8.32 0.34
C PHE A 15 3.79 8.40 -0.57
N THR A 16 2.64 7.87 -0.16
CA THR A 16 1.39 7.99 -0.93
C THR A 16 0.97 9.46 -1.13
N ALA A 17 1.20 10.32 -0.14
CA ALA A 17 0.87 11.74 -0.26
C ALA A 17 1.80 12.51 -1.21
N GLN A 18 3.10 12.15 -1.24
CA GLN A 18 4.12 12.94 -1.94
C GLN A 18 4.62 12.30 -3.24
N GLY A 19 4.92 11.00 -3.20
CA GLY A 19 5.56 10.27 -4.29
C GLY A 19 4.59 9.73 -5.32
N GLU A 20 3.49 9.10 -4.89
CA GLU A 20 2.52 8.51 -5.81
C GLU A 20 1.94 9.49 -6.85
N PRO A 21 1.58 10.76 -6.52
CA PRO A 21 1.09 11.70 -7.53
C PRO A 21 2.15 12.00 -8.60
N ALA A 22 3.41 12.15 -8.20
CA ALA A 22 4.51 12.40 -9.13
C ALA A 22 4.80 11.17 -10.01
N LEU A 23 4.82 9.98 -9.41
CA LEU A 23 4.94 8.70 -10.15
C LEU A 23 3.84 8.55 -11.19
N GLU A 24 2.60 8.81 -10.78
CA GLU A 24 1.44 8.71 -11.64
C GLU A 24 1.61 9.57 -12.89
N LEU A 25 1.89 10.86 -12.69
CA LEU A 25 1.98 11.82 -13.77
C LEU A 25 3.15 11.55 -14.71
N ALA A 26 4.32 11.22 -14.15
CA ALA A 26 5.56 11.14 -14.91
C ALA A 26 5.80 9.77 -15.58
N LEU A 27 5.34 8.68 -14.94
CA LEU A 27 5.75 7.32 -15.31
C LEU A 27 4.57 6.38 -15.55
N LEU A 28 3.50 6.44 -14.76
CA LEU A 28 2.39 5.48 -14.87
C LEU A 28 1.40 5.85 -15.98
N MET A 29 0.86 7.07 -15.98
CA MET A 29 -0.08 7.51 -17.03
C MET A 29 0.53 7.49 -18.44
N PRO A 30 1.80 7.89 -18.65
CA PRO A 30 2.43 7.80 -19.97
C PRO A 30 2.79 6.35 -20.37
N GLY A 31 2.56 5.36 -19.50
CA GLY A 31 2.86 3.95 -19.76
C GLY A 31 4.35 3.60 -19.74
N LYS A 32 5.21 4.44 -19.14
CA LYS A 32 6.65 4.17 -19.03
C LYS A 32 6.97 3.11 -17.98
N MET A 33 6.09 2.92 -17.00
CA MET A 33 6.25 1.97 -15.91
C MET A 33 4.88 1.52 -15.41
N ALA A 34 4.79 0.27 -14.92
CA ALA A 34 3.67 -0.20 -14.11
C ALA A 34 4.05 -0.22 -12.62
N LEU A 35 3.08 0.06 -11.74
CA LEU A 35 3.23 -0.03 -10.30
C LEU A 35 2.36 -1.16 -9.75
N GLU A 36 2.99 -2.09 -9.04
CA GLU A 36 2.31 -3.12 -8.26
C GLU A 36 2.45 -2.79 -6.76
N VAL A 37 1.34 -2.68 -6.04
CA VAL A 37 1.35 -2.41 -4.60
C VAL A 37 1.14 -3.72 -3.84
N ARG A 38 2.12 -4.12 -3.03
CA ARG A 38 2.09 -5.35 -2.23
C ARG A 38 2.07 -5.03 -0.72
N PRO A 39 1.03 -5.42 0.01
CA PRO A 39 0.98 -5.16 1.44
C PRO A 39 1.87 -6.11 2.24
N VAL A 40 2.74 -5.56 3.07
CA VAL A 40 3.51 -6.25 4.10
C VAL A 40 2.72 -6.17 5.40
N ILE A 41 2.09 -7.28 5.77
CA ILE A 41 1.19 -7.34 6.94
C ILE A 41 1.98 -7.26 8.25
N ARG A 42 1.94 -6.10 8.92
CA ARG A 42 2.68 -5.85 10.18
C ARG A 42 1.89 -6.17 11.45
N ASN A 43 0.56 -6.13 11.38
CA ASN A 43 -0.33 -6.38 12.52
C ASN A 43 -1.77 -6.66 12.03
N ALA A 44 -2.67 -7.00 12.96
CA ALA A 44 -4.05 -7.36 12.64
C ALA A 44 -4.89 -6.19 12.06
N ILE A 45 -4.59 -4.94 12.44
CA ILE A 45 -5.26 -3.76 11.87
C ILE A 45 -4.82 -3.58 10.41
N ASP A 46 -3.52 -3.73 10.15
CA ASP A 46 -2.97 -3.68 8.79
C ASP A 46 -3.57 -4.75 7.88
N LEU A 47 -3.77 -5.98 8.38
CA LEU A 47 -4.49 -7.03 7.68
C LEU A 47 -5.94 -6.63 7.37
N THR A 48 -6.62 -6.02 8.34
CA THR A 48 -8.01 -5.52 8.16
C THR A 48 -8.08 -4.49 7.04
N VAL A 49 -7.18 -3.49 7.04
CA VAL A 49 -7.16 -2.44 6.02
C VAL A 49 -6.73 -3.00 4.66
N SER A 50 -5.79 -3.95 4.62
CA SER A 50 -5.34 -4.60 3.38
C SER A 50 -6.45 -5.37 2.68
N LEU A 51 -7.27 -6.10 3.44
CA LEU A 51 -8.48 -6.75 2.90
C LEU A 51 -9.45 -5.74 2.31
N LEU A 52 -9.67 -4.63 3.01
CA LEU A 52 -10.57 -3.56 2.58
C LEU A 52 -10.06 -2.82 1.34
N ALA A 53 -8.76 -2.55 1.24
CA ALA A 53 -8.17 -1.93 0.06
C ALA A 53 -8.31 -2.84 -1.18
N ALA A 54 -8.11 -4.15 -1.01
CA ALA A 54 -8.30 -5.16 -2.04
C ALA A 54 -9.78 -5.50 -2.32
N CYS A 55 -10.74 -4.95 -1.56
CA CYS A 55 -12.14 -5.35 -1.62
C CYS A 55 -12.84 -4.82 -2.87
N GLY A 56 -13.34 -5.72 -3.72
CA GLY A 56 -14.13 -5.39 -4.91
C GLY A 56 -13.30 -5.34 -6.19
N ASP A 57 -13.76 -4.57 -7.18
CA ASP A 57 -13.13 -4.49 -8.50
C ASP A 57 -11.67 -3.98 -8.39
N PRO A 58 -10.69 -4.66 -9.01
CA PRO A 58 -9.30 -4.20 -9.08
C PRO A 58 -9.13 -2.79 -9.65
N ALA A 59 -9.99 -2.34 -10.57
CA ALA A 59 -9.93 -0.98 -11.13
C ALA A 59 -10.11 0.10 -10.06
N GLY A 60 -10.86 -0.19 -8.99
CA GLY A 60 -11.04 0.73 -7.85
C GLY A 60 -9.98 0.59 -6.75
N PHE A 61 -9.01 -0.32 -6.88
CA PHE A 61 -8.00 -0.56 -5.84
C PHE A 61 -7.23 0.70 -5.48
N LYS A 62 -6.78 1.45 -6.49
CA LYS A 62 -5.97 2.65 -6.31
C LYS A 62 -6.68 3.71 -5.47
N ASP A 63 -7.97 3.94 -5.71
CA ASP A 63 -8.75 4.93 -4.98
C ASP A 63 -8.96 4.50 -3.52
N ARG A 64 -9.20 3.21 -3.27
CA ARG A 64 -9.33 2.67 -1.91
C ARG A 64 -8.00 2.70 -1.15
N HIS A 65 -6.92 2.29 -1.81
CA HIS A 65 -5.56 2.34 -1.28
C HIS A 65 -5.21 3.76 -0.81
N ARG A 66 -5.37 4.75 -1.70
CA ARG A 66 -5.12 6.17 -1.39
C ARG A 66 -6.04 6.68 -0.31
N ALA A 67 -7.32 6.30 -0.33
CA ALA A 67 -8.25 6.72 0.72
C ALA A 67 -7.76 6.29 2.11
N PHE A 68 -7.30 5.05 2.28
CA PHE A 68 -6.79 4.58 3.56
C PHE A 68 -5.45 5.20 3.94
N MET A 69 -4.51 5.32 3.00
CA MET A 69 -3.20 5.93 3.27
C MET A 69 -3.30 7.42 3.60
N LEU A 70 -4.07 8.19 2.81
CA LEU A 70 -4.21 9.63 3.00
C LEU A 70 -5.04 10.03 4.22
N SER A 71 -5.85 9.12 4.75
CA SER A 71 -6.59 9.30 6.00
C SER A 71 -5.97 8.56 7.19
N GLN A 72 -4.75 8.02 7.03
CA GLN A 72 -4.09 7.17 8.02
C GLN A 72 -4.07 7.80 9.41
N ASP A 73 -3.65 9.06 9.53
CA ASP A 73 -3.56 9.73 10.83
C ASP A 73 -4.91 9.77 11.57
N GLU A 74 -6.02 9.90 10.84
CA GLU A 74 -7.36 9.93 11.45
C GLU A 74 -7.75 8.57 12.03
N TRP A 75 -7.76 7.52 11.20
CA TRP A 75 -8.25 6.21 11.64
C TRP A 75 -7.23 5.48 12.51
N LEU A 76 -5.93 5.65 12.27
CA LEU A 76 -4.89 5.07 13.11
C LEU A 76 -4.77 5.81 14.44
N GLY A 77 -5.05 7.12 14.47
CA GLY A 77 -5.21 7.89 15.71
C GLY A 77 -6.31 7.30 16.60
N LYS A 78 -7.48 6.96 16.02
CA LYS A 78 -8.55 6.26 16.75
C LYS A 78 -8.08 4.91 17.29
N ALA A 79 -7.31 4.15 16.51
CA ALA A 79 -6.79 2.86 16.94
C ALA A 79 -5.81 2.98 18.12
N ARG A 80 -4.88 3.92 18.07
CA ARG A 80 -3.89 4.18 19.14
C ARG A 80 -4.55 4.64 20.43
N ASN A 81 -5.62 5.43 20.33
CA ASN A 81 -6.34 5.99 21.47
C ASN A 81 -7.44 5.07 22.02
N ALA A 82 -7.68 3.91 21.40
CA ALA A 82 -8.69 2.97 21.86
C ALA A 82 -8.31 2.33 23.21
N PRO A 83 -9.27 1.94 24.06
CA PRO A 83 -8.99 1.22 25.29
C PRO A 83 -8.17 -0.06 25.05
N GLN A 84 -7.32 -0.45 26.00
CA GLN A 84 -6.47 -1.65 25.85
C GLN A 84 -7.30 -2.92 25.62
N SER A 85 -8.48 -3.03 26.23
CA SER A 85 -9.43 -4.14 26.01
C SER A 85 -9.87 -4.23 24.55
N GLN A 86 -10.09 -3.08 23.90
CA GLN A 86 -10.48 -2.96 22.52
C GLN A 86 -9.30 -3.32 21.58
N GLN A 87 -8.10 -2.85 21.89
CA GLN A 87 -6.89 -3.22 21.16
C GLN A 87 -6.61 -4.73 21.23
N ALA A 88 -6.82 -5.34 22.40
CA ALA A 88 -6.67 -6.78 22.60
C ALA A 88 -7.70 -7.59 21.78
N ILE A 89 -8.92 -7.06 21.57
CA ILE A 89 -9.89 -7.67 20.65
C ILE A 89 -9.36 -7.67 19.22
N TRP A 90 -8.88 -6.52 18.74
CA TRP A 90 -8.38 -6.38 17.37
C TRP A 90 -7.12 -7.22 17.11
N ALA A 91 -6.26 -7.35 18.11
CA ALA A 91 -5.03 -8.13 18.03
C ALA A 91 -5.26 -9.62 17.69
N ARG A 92 -6.47 -10.16 17.92
CA ARG A 92 -6.80 -11.53 17.52
C ARG A 92 -6.80 -11.75 16.01
N GLY A 93 -7.10 -10.72 15.22
CA GLY A 93 -7.12 -10.80 13.74
C GLY A 93 -8.18 -11.71 13.12
N ASP A 94 -8.99 -12.42 13.93
CA ASP A 94 -10.10 -13.25 13.47
C ASP A 94 -11.21 -12.41 12.78
N LYS A 95 -12.19 -13.07 12.16
CA LYS A 95 -13.29 -12.37 11.45
C LYS A 95 -14.02 -11.36 12.33
N ALA A 96 -14.28 -11.74 13.59
CA ALA A 96 -15.00 -10.87 14.52
C ALA A 96 -14.14 -9.65 14.89
N ALA A 97 -12.84 -9.84 15.10
CA ALA A 97 -11.87 -8.79 15.35
C ALA A 97 -11.76 -7.81 14.17
N ARG A 98 -11.68 -8.32 12.92
CA ARG A 98 -11.64 -7.50 11.70
C ARG A 98 -12.92 -6.67 11.52
N MET A 99 -14.09 -7.30 11.68
CA MET A 99 -15.39 -6.61 11.64
C MET A 99 -15.48 -5.52 12.71
N ASN A 100 -15.06 -5.85 13.93
CA ASN A 100 -15.08 -4.93 15.05
C ASN A 100 -14.11 -3.75 14.85
N ALA A 101 -12.89 -3.99 14.37
CA ALA A 101 -11.93 -2.96 14.00
C ALA A 101 -12.47 -2.06 12.89
N ALA A 102 -13.00 -2.64 11.80
CA ALA A 102 -13.53 -1.87 10.68
C ALA A 102 -14.68 -0.94 11.08
N SER A 103 -15.56 -1.40 11.98
CA SER A 103 -16.63 -0.58 12.54
C SER A 103 -16.10 0.54 13.44
N ALA A 104 -15.30 0.19 14.45
CA ALA A 104 -14.81 1.15 15.45
C ALA A 104 -13.88 2.23 14.86
N LEU A 105 -13.12 1.89 13.82
CA LEU A 105 -12.20 2.81 13.17
C LEU A 105 -12.85 3.59 12.00
N GLY A 106 -14.10 3.27 11.65
CA GLY A 106 -14.83 3.91 10.55
C GLY A 106 -14.37 3.49 9.14
N LEU A 107 -13.60 2.40 9.03
CA LEU A 107 -13.02 1.92 7.78
C LEU A 107 -14.08 1.44 6.79
N GLY A 108 -15.11 0.74 7.29
CA GLY A 108 -16.21 0.29 6.43
C GLY A 108 -17.00 1.45 5.84
N LYS A 109 -17.27 2.49 6.64
CA LYS A 109 -17.96 3.71 6.20
C LYS A 109 -17.16 4.44 5.11
N MET A 110 -15.84 4.43 5.19
CA MET A 110 -14.98 5.02 4.17
C MET A 110 -15.22 4.40 2.79
N LEU A 111 -15.41 3.08 2.73
CA LEU A 111 -15.71 2.38 1.48
C LEU A 111 -17.16 2.58 1.03
N THR A 112 -18.13 2.55 1.95
CA THR A 112 -19.53 2.72 1.55
C THR A 112 -19.85 4.11 1.03
N THR A 113 -19.20 5.14 1.56
CA THR A 113 -19.28 6.51 1.00
C THR A 113 -18.66 6.65 -0.40
N ARG A 114 -17.87 5.66 -0.83
CA ARG A 114 -17.25 5.57 -2.17
C ARG A 114 -18.00 4.60 -3.10
N GLY A 115 -19.19 4.16 -2.71
CA GLY A 115 -20.09 3.39 -3.57
C GLY A 115 -20.10 1.88 -3.33
N GLN A 116 -19.28 1.36 -2.41
CA GLN A 116 -19.37 -0.07 -2.05
C GLN A 116 -20.60 -0.33 -1.17
N SER A 117 -21.25 -1.47 -1.37
CA SER A 117 -22.33 -1.90 -0.48
C SER A 117 -21.77 -2.39 0.86
N ALA A 118 -22.58 -2.29 1.91
CA ALA A 118 -22.22 -2.86 3.21
C ALA A 118 -22.01 -4.39 3.14
N GLY A 119 -22.75 -5.07 2.25
CA GLY A 119 -22.60 -6.51 2.03
C GLY A 119 -21.24 -6.89 1.48
N GLU A 120 -20.73 -6.15 0.48
CA GLU A 120 -19.39 -6.36 -0.08
C GLU A 120 -18.30 -6.12 0.96
N VAL A 121 -18.38 -5.01 1.70
CA VAL A 121 -17.42 -4.69 2.76
C VAL A 121 -17.38 -5.79 3.83
N ASN A 122 -18.54 -6.25 4.27
CA ASN A 122 -18.64 -7.33 5.25
C ASN A 122 -18.07 -8.65 4.72
N ALA A 123 -18.36 -8.99 3.46
CA ALA A 123 -17.84 -10.21 2.83
C ALA A 123 -16.31 -10.22 2.80
N CYS A 124 -15.68 -9.11 2.41
CA CYS A 124 -14.22 -8.98 2.40
C CYS A 124 -13.60 -9.13 3.81
N LEU A 125 -14.24 -8.56 4.84
CA LEU A 125 -13.77 -8.68 6.22
C LEU A 125 -13.93 -10.08 6.82
N MET A 126 -14.88 -10.87 6.28
CA MET A 126 -15.16 -12.23 6.73
C MET A 126 -14.41 -13.32 5.94
N ASP A 127 -13.61 -12.94 4.94
CA ASP A 127 -12.85 -13.87 4.13
C ASP A 127 -11.53 -14.26 4.83
N ASP A 128 -11.48 -15.46 5.40
CA ASP A 128 -10.25 -16.00 6.02
C ASP A 128 -9.22 -16.42 4.97
N ALA A 129 -9.67 -16.89 3.80
CA ALA A 129 -8.77 -17.36 2.75
C ALA A 129 -8.00 -16.19 2.15
N ALA A 130 -8.69 -15.07 1.88
CA ALA A 130 -8.05 -13.83 1.45
C ALA A 130 -7.08 -13.30 2.53
N ALA A 131 -7.46 -13.36 3.80
CA ALA A 131 -6.61 -12.91 4.90
C ALA A 131 -5.34 -13.74 5.01
N GLN A 132 -5.47 -15.07 4.96
CA GLN A 132 -4.34 -15.98 4.98
C GLN A 132 -3.44 -15.77 3.77
N LYS A 133 -4.02 -15.60 2.57
CA LYS A 133 -3.27 -15.32 1.35
C LYS A 133 -2.45 -14.04 1.44
N LEU A 134 -2.98 -12.96 2.03
CA LEU A 134 -2.23 -11.72 2.25
C LEU A 134 -1.01 -11.94 3.16
N VAL A 135 -1.17 -12.72 4.24
CA VAL A 135 -0.05 -13.06 5.14
C VAL A 135 0.99 -13.93 4.42
N GLU A 136 0.55 -14.89 3.62
CA GLU A 136 1.43 -15.76 2.83
C GLU A 136 2.19 -14.99 1.75
N ASN A 137 1.53 -14.05 1.06
CA ASN A 137 2.18 -13.17 0.09
C ASN A 137 3.32 -12.38 0.74
N GLY A 138 3.10 -11.80 1.93
CA GLY A 138 4.16 -11.10 2.66
C GLY A 138 5.36 -11.99 3.02
N ARG A 139 5.13 -13.28 3.31
CA ARG A 139 6.22 -14.25 3.52
C ARG A 139 6.95 -14.58 2.23
N ALA A 140 6.23 -14.70 1.11
CA ALA A 140 6.83 -14.91 -0.21
C ALA A 140 7.67 -13.69 -0.63
N ASP A 141 7.16 -12.47 -0.44
CA ASP A 141 7.89 -11.23 -0.71
C ASP A 141 9.17 -11.13 0.13
N TYR A 142 9.13 -11.53 1.41
CA TYR A 142 10.34 -11.62 2.25
C TYR A 142 11.34 -12.65 1.71
N ALA A 143 10.87 -13.82 1.29
CA ALA A 143 11.76 -14.87 0.76
C ALA A 143 12.40 -14.48 -0.59
N GLU A 144 11.66 -13.77 -1.44
CA GLU A 144 12.12 -13.36 -2.78
C GLU A 144 12.98 -12.09 -2.74
N PHE A 145 12.55 -11.07 -1.99
CA PHE A 145 13.17 -9.74 -2.02
C PHE A 145 13.86 -9.33 -0.73
N ALA A 146 13.78 -10.12 0.35
CA ALA A 146 14.32 -9.78 1.68
C ALA A 146 13.75 -8.46 2.25
N VAL A 147 12.46 -8.17 2.00
CA VAL A 147 11.79 -6.95 2.46
C VAL A 147 11.75 -6.88 3.99
N SER A 148 12.60 -6.05 4.58
CA SER A 148 12.72 -5.92 6.05
C SER A 148 11.97 -4.72 6.64
N GLY A 149 11.44 -3.82 5.81
CA GLY A 149 10.77 -2.60 6.23
C GLY A 149 9.83 -2.02 5.19
N THR A 150 9.06 -1.00 5.59
CA THR A 150 8.10 -0.31 4.71
C THR A 150 8.22 1.22 4.83
N PRO A 151 8.04 1.97 3.72
CA PRO A 151 7.93 1.44 2.36
C PRO A 151 9.27 0.88 1.87
N SER A 152 9.22 -0.09 0.97
CA SER A 152 10.38 -0.56 0.21
C SER A 152 9.97 -0.71 -1.25
N PHE A 153 10.94 -0.69 -2.17
CA PHE A 153 10.66 -0.72 -3.60
C PHE A 153 11.53 -1.75 -4.30
N ALA A 154 10.96 -2.50 -5.22
CA ALA A 154 11.72 -3.31 -6.17
C ALA A 154 11.51 -2.81 -7.60
N LEU A 155 12.61 -2.62 -8.32
CA LEU A 155 12.63 -2.17 -9.71
C LEU A 155 13.30 -3.25 -10.56
N ASP A 156 12.66 -3.63 -11.67
CA ASP A 156 13.14 -4.65 -12.60
C ASP A 156 13.56 -5.96 -11.88
N GLY A 157 12.76 -6.38 -10.89
CA GLY A 157 12.98 -7.62 -10.12
C GLY A 157 14.03 -7.53 -9.00
N THR A 158 14.58 -6.35 -8.74
CA THR A 158 15.62 -6.16 -7.71
C THR A 158 15.15 -5.18 -6.64
N LEU A 159 15.29 -5.53 -5.35
CA LEU A 159 15.02 -4.62 -4.25
C LEU A 159 16.00 -3.44 -4.28
N LEU A 160 15.50 -2.22 -4.15
CA LEU A 160 16.31 -1.02 -4.03
C LEU A 160 16.82 -0.87 -2.58
N ASP A 161 18.14 -0.89 -2.41
CA ASP A 161 18.76 -0.77 -1.08
C ASP A 161 18.65 0.67 -0.52
N GLN A 162 18.32 0.77 0.77
CA GLN A 162 18.14 2.04 1.51
C GLN A 162 17.13 3.03 0.90
N VAL A 163 16.23 2.59 0.01
CA VAL A 163 15.19 3.44 -0.58
C VAL A 163 13.86 3.23 0.14
N HIS A 164 13.51 4.17 1.02
CA HIS A 164 12.32 4.10 1.88
C HIS A 164 11.46 5.38 1.88
N SER A 165 11.67 6.28 0.93
CA SER A 165 10.94 7.54 0.82
C SER A 165 10.90 8.03 -0.62
N TRP A 166 10.06 9.03 -0.90
CA TRP A 166 10.04 9.67 -2.21
C TRP A 166 11.37 10.35 -2.54
N ASP A 167 11.96 11.07 -1.58
CA ASP A 167 13.25 11.76 -1.77
C ASP A 167 14.39 10.80 -2.14
N ALA A 168 14.38 9.58 -1.60
CA ALA A 168 15.35 8.55 -1.95
C ALA A 168 15.02 7.85 -3.28
N LEU A 169 13.73 7.67 -3.61
CA LEU A 169 13.29 6.97 -4.81
C LEU A 169 13.42 7.83 -6.07
N TYR A 170 13.14 9.13 -5.96
CA TYR A 170 13.13 10.05 -7.09
C TYR A 170 14.44 10.05 -7.90
N PRO A 171 15.64 10.15 -7.29
CA PRO A 171 16.90 10.12 -8.03
C PRO A 171 17.11 8.81 -8.80
N VAL A 172 16.71 7.67 -8.23
CA VAL A 172 16.82 6.34 -8.89
C VAL A 172 15.96 6.31 -10.15
N LEU A 173 14.71 6.77 -10.04
CA LEU A 173 13.79 6.80 -11.17
C LEU A 173 14.18 7.85 -12.22
N SER A 174 14.63 9.03 -11.77
CA SER A 174 15.11 10.08 -12.66
C SER A 174 16.28 9.59 -13.51
N ALA A 175 17.26 8.91 -12.90
CA ALA A 175 18.38 8.33 -13.62
C ALA A 175 17.95 7.21 -14.59
N ARG A 176 17.03 6.34 -14.15
CA ARG A 176 16.53 5.19 -14.95
C ARG A 176 15.73 5.61 -16.18
N PHE A 177 15.01 6.73 -16.10
CA PHE A 177 14.09 7.22 -17.14
C PHE A 177 14.55 8.51 -17.80
N ALA A 178 15.77 8.97 -17.53
CA ALA A 178 16.42 10.03 -18.29
C ALA A 178 16.51 9.62 -19.77
N ALA A 179 16.26 10.55 -20.69
CA ALA A 179 16.52 10.31 -22.10
C ALA A 179 18.02 10.02 -22.29
N PRO A 180 18.41 9.10 -23.20
CA PRO A 180 19.82 8.96 -23.57
C PRO A 180 20.36 10.31 -24.00
N ALA A 181 21.55 10.69 -23.53
CA ALA A 181 22.21 11.88 -24.05
C ALA A 181 22.37 11.70 -25.57
N GLU A 182 21.82 12.63 -26.36
CA GLU A 182 22.06 12.65 -27.80
C GLU A 182 23.57 12.76 -28.02
N THR A 183 24.21 11.66 -28.41
CA THR A 183 25.55 11.71 -28.98
C THR A 183 25.42 12.40 -30.33
N THR A 184 25.65 13.71 -30.37
CA THR A 184 25.79 14.47 -31.61
C THR A 184 26.93 13.82 -32.41
N PRO A 185 26.69 13.24 -33.60
CA PRO A 185 27.78 12.77 -34.44
C PRO A 185 28.61 14.00 -34.83
N GLY A 186 29.90 13.97 -34.49
CA GLY A 186 30.83 15.04 -34.83
C GLY A 186 30.76 15.37 -36.32
N ALA A 187 30.61 16.66 -36.63
CA ALA A 187 30.64 17.15 -37.99
C ALA A 187 31.97 16.74 -38.68
N PRO A 188 31.95 16.26 -39.93
CA PRO A 188 33.17 15.99 -40.67
C PRO A 188 33.84 17.33 -41.02
N GLY A 189 35.12 17.46 -40.66
CA GLY A 189 36.03 18.49 -41.15
C GLY A 189 36.91 17.95 -42.28
#